data_AF-E8ZHF8-F1
#
_entry.id   AF-E8ZHF8-F1
#
_cell.length_a   1.000
_cell.length_b   1.000
_cell.length_c   1.000
_cell.angle_alpha   90.00
_cell.angle_beta   90.00
_cell.angle_gamma   90.00
#
_symmetry.space_group_name_H-M   'P 1'
#
loop_
_entity.id
_entity.type
_entity.pdbx_description
1 polymer ?
#
loop_
_entity_poly.entity_id
_entity_poly.type
_entity_poly.pdbx_seq_one_letter_code
_entity_poly.pdbx_strand_id
1 'polypeptide(L)'
;MNIPVSWLPKVALGGSVCAGTTVGAGGVALTSPKSGHTKSSIKKGCRIHKLMSTDQGTFEKVEEEELEQEILSLQQTNNFSKIKQACDQLKGGDIFIANRNFGGWTYDANEQATATNQLGSKFQTYLKNNKFK
;
A
#
# COMPACT_ATOMS: atom_id res chain seq x y z
N MET A 1 0.07 48.43 13.50
CA MET A 1 0.71 47.46 14.42
C MET A 1 1.01 46.23 13.57
N ASN A 2 2.23 46.12 13.04
CA ASN A 2 3.34 45.28 13.56
C ASN A 2 2.97 43.78 13.49
N ILE A 3 3.72 42.87 12.87
CA ILE A 3 5.18 42.66 12.83
C ILE A 3 5.59 41.91 11.53
N PRO A 4 6.76 42.17 10.92
CA PRO A 4 7.36 41.37 9.83
C PRO A 4 8.44 40.38 10.32
N VAL A 5 9.03 39.66 9.36
CA VAL A 5 10.39 39.05 9.38
C VAL A 5 10.50 37.58 9.78
N SER A 6 10.76 36.77 8.73
CA SER A 6 11.85 35.79 8.56
C SER A 6 12.42 35.12 9.82
N TRP A 7 12.14 33.82 9.96
CA TRP A 7 12.90 32.95 10.86
C TRP A 7 13.55 31.81 10.08
N LEU A 8 14.79 32.04 9.66
CA LEU A 8 15.75 31.01 9.26
C LEU A 8 16.45 30.50 10.53
N PRO A 9 16.55 29.18 10.77
CA PRO A 9 17.51 28.67 11.73
C PRO A 9 18.92 28.75 11.14
N LYS A 10 19.73 29.66 11.69
CA LYS A 10 21.20 29.62 11.63
C LYS A 10 21.65 28.34 12.34
N VAL A 11 22.29 27.42 11.64
CA VAL A 11 23.09 26.37 12.28
C VAL A 11 24.54 26.64 11.95
N ALA A 12 25.30 26.82 13.01
CA ALA A 12 26.69 27.24 12.99
C ALA A 12 27.60 26.18 12.38
N LEU A 13 28.57 26.66 11.60
CA LEU A 13 29.77 25.96 11.16
C LEU A 13 30.55 25.47 12.39
N GLY A 14 30.46 24.19 12.70
CA GLY A 14 31.38 23.48 13.58
C GLY A 14 32.36 22.67 12.73
N GLY A 15 33.55 23.21 12.51
CA GLY A 15 34.58 22.57 11.70
C GLY A 15 35.12 21.28 12.32
N SER A 16 35.39 20.29 11.47
CA SER A 16 36.34 19.22 11.77
C SER A 16 37.01 18.82 10.46
N VAL A 17 38.28 19.18 10.30
CA VAL A 17 39.11 18.75 9.17
C VAL A 17 39.93 17.55 9.61
N CYS A 18 39.50 16.35 9.23
CA CYS A 18 40.33 15.17 9.32
C CYS A 18 41.20 15.11 8.06
N ALA A 19 42.47 15.52 8.20
CA ALA A 19 43.49 15.27 7.19
C ALA A 19 43.82 13.76 7.19
N GLY A 20 43.27 13.01 6.24
CA GLY A 20 43.58 11.61 6.03
C GLY A 20 43.73 11.33 4.54
N THR A 21 44.98 11.31 4.07
CA THR A 21 45.32 10.83 2.72
C THR A 21 45.33 9.31 2.73
N THR A 22 44.27 8.71 2.20
CA THR A 22 44.28 7.29 1.81
C THR A 22 43.96 7.21 0.33
N VAL A 23 44.99 6.92 -0.46
CA VAL A 23 44.87 6.47 -1.85
C VAL A 23 44.43 5.01 -1.80
N GLY A 24 43.17 4.76 -2.10
CA GLY A 24 42.59 3.43 -2.25
C GLY A 24 41.65 3.42 -3.44
N ALA A 25 42.10 2.81 -4.53
CA ALA A 25 41.33 2.64 -5.75
C ALA A 25 40.14 1.69 -5.54
N GLY A 26 38.99 2.04 -6.12
CA GLY A 26 37.98 1.08 -6.58
C GLY A 26 37.04 0.51 -5.54
N GLY A 27 35.80 1.01 -5.53
CA GLY A 27 34.68 0.35 -4.87
C GLY A 27 33.51 1.30 -4.63
N VAL A 28 32.64 1.48 -5.63
CA VAL A 28 31.34 2.14 -5.46
C VAL A 28 30.43 1.25 -4.60
N ALA A 29 30.57 1.34 -3.27
CA ALA A 29 29.61 0.76 -2.36
C ALA A 29 28.38 1.68 -2.29
N LEU A 30 27.44 1.44 -3.21
CA LEU A 30 26.08 1.96 -3.13
C LEU A 30 25.46 1.45 -1.82
N THR A 31 25.56 2.23 -0.76
CA THR A 31 24.76 1.99 0.43
C THR A 31 23.33 2.40 0.07
N SER A 32 22.55 1.41 -0.41
CA SER A 32 21.10 1.56 -0.51
C SER A 32 20.59 2.09 0.83
N PRO A 33 19.75 3.13 0.86
CA PRO A 33 19.10 3.51 2.10
C PRO A 33 18.28 2.30 2.55
N LYS A 34 18.79 1.59 3.55
CA LYS A 34 18.03 0.63 4.32
C LYS A 34 17.04 1.48 5.12
N SER A 35 15.97 1.87 4.42
CA SER A 35 14.74 2.39 4.99
C SER A 35 14.48 1.59 6.24
N GLY A 36 14.52 2.30 7.38
CA GLY A 36 14.30 1.72 8.67
C GLY A 36 13.01 0.94 8.62
N HIS A 37 13.14 -0.38 8.68
CA HIS A 37 12.04 -1.26 8.99
C HIS A 37 11.67 -0.94 10.44
N THR A 38 10.89 0.12 10.63
CA THR A 38 10.03 0.26 11.78
C THR A 38 9.23 -1.03 11.79
N LYS A 39 9.64 -1.94 12.68
CA LYS A 39 8.76 -2.96 13.25
C LYS A 39 7.64 -2.20 13.94
N SER A 40 6.73 -1.63 13.15
CA SER A 40 5.37 -1.48 13.58
C SER A 40 4.95 -2.89 13.98
N SER A 41 4.25 -3.02 15.10
CA SER A 41 3.55 -4.24 15.44
C SER A 41 2.47 -4.45 14.36
N ILE A 42 2.89 -4.89 13.17
CA ILE A 42 2.06 -5.01 11.98
C ILE A 42 1.10 -6.15 12.29
N LYS A 43 -0.09 -5.80 12.79
CA LYS A 43 -1.28 -6.60 12.51
C LYS A 43 -1.18 -6.86 11.01
N LYS A 44 -1.00 -8.12 10.60
CA LYS A 44 -0.91 -8.47 9.18
C LYS A 44 -2.17 -7.91 8.52
N GLY A 45 -2.05 -6.74 7.88
CA GLY A 45 -3.15 -6.11 7.18
C GLY A 45 -3.68 -7.11 6.17
N CYS A 46 -5.00 -7.11 5.94
CA CYS A 46 -5.49 -7.93 4.85
C CYS A 46 -4.84 -7.44 3.53
N ARG A 47 -4.74 -8.33 2.55
CA ARG A 47 -4.28 -7.98 1.22
C ARG A 47 -5.51 -7.70 0.36
N ILE A 48 -5.58 -6.50 -0.21
CA ILE A 48 -6.71 -6.07 -1.03
C ILE A 48 -6.36 -6.26 -2.51
N HIS A 49 -7.30 -6.81 -3.27
CA HIS A 49 -7.15 -7.08 -4.69
C HIS A 49 -8.27 -6.40 -5.49
N LYS A 50 -7.92 -5.59 -6.48
CA LYS A 50 -8.86 -4.99 -7.42
C LYS A 50 -9.28 -6.00 -8.47
N LEU A 51 -10.58 -6.19 -8.65
CA LEU A 51 -11.12 -6.91 -9.80
C LEU A 51 -11.07 -5.98 -11.01
N MET A 52 -10.15 -6.27 -11.93
CA MET A 52 -9.95 -5.49 -13.17
C MET A 52 -10.87 -5.96 -14.29
N SER A 53 -11.17 -7.25 -14.33
CA SER A 53 -12.07 -7.83 -15.34
C SER A 53 -12.85 -9.01 -14.74
N THR A 54 -14.18 -8.90 -14.74
CA THR A 54 -15.08 -9.97 -14.31
C THR A 54 -15.02 -11.20 -15.23
N ASP A 55 -14.99 -10.96 -16.54
CA ASP A 55 -14.98 -12.02 -17.56
C ASP A 55 -13.70 -12.84 -17.51
N GLN A 56 -12.55 -12.18 -17.37
CA GLN A 56 -11.25 -12.85 -17.29
C GLN A 56 -10.91 -13.30 -15.86
N GLY A 57 -11.55 -12.71 -14.83
CA GLY A 57 -11.15 -12.89 -13.43
C GLY A 57 -9.73 -12.38 -13.19
N THR A 58 -9.41 -11.23 -13.76
CA THR A 58 -8.10 -10.59 -13.57
C THR A 58 -8.15 -9.78 -12.29
N PHE A 59 -7.22 -10.07 -11.39
CA PHE A 59 -7.08 -9.38 -10.12
C PHE A 59 -5.72 -8.71 -10.01
N GLU A 60 -5.70 -7.51 -9.43
CA GLU A 60 -4.49 -6.73 -9.21
C GLU A 60 -4.36 -6.44 -7.72
N LYS A 61 -3.19 -6.73 -7.14
CA LYS A 61 -2.94 -6.40 -5.74
C LYS A 61 -2.76 -4.88 -5.63
N VAL A 62 -3.47 -4.26 -4.68
CA VAL A 62 -3.35 -2.83 -4.38
C VAL A 62 -2.97 -2.65 -2.91
N GLU A 63 -2.16 -1.62 -2.62
CA GLU A 63 -1.87 -1.25 -1.23
C GLU A 63 -3.04 -0.45 -0.64
N GLU A 64 -3.19 -0.49 0.69
CA GLU A 64 -4.31 0.17 1.35
C GLU A 64 -4.29 1.69 1.10
N GLU A 65 -3.10 2.28 1.15
CA GLU A 65 -2.87 3.72 0.95
C GLU A 65 -3.21 4.17 -0.46
N GLU A 66 -2.85 3.38 -1.48
CA GLU A 66 -3.16 3.67 -2.88
C GLU A 66 -4.67 3.57 -3.13
N LEU A 67 -5.31 2.54 -2.56
CA LEU A 67 -6.75 2.37 -2.65
C LEU A 67 -7.49 3.50 -1.92
N GLU A 68 -7.00 3.93 -0.76
CA GLU A 68 -7.57 5.06 -0.02
C GLU A 68 -7.54 6.33 -0.87
N GLN A 69 -6.40 6.66 -1.47
CA GLN A 69 -6.27 7.83 -2.34
C GLN A 69 -7.22 7.74 -3.55
N GLU A 70 -7.32 6.57 -4.18
CA GLU A 70 -8.21 6.33 -5.31
C GLU A 70 -9.68 6.55 -4.91
N ILE A 71 -10.13 5.95 -3.79
CA ILE A 71 -11.52 6.08 -3.33
C ILE A 71 -11.85 7.49 -2.82
N LEU A 72 -10.89 8.16 -2.16
CA LEU A 72 -11.03 9.56 -1.75
C LEU A 72 -11.23 10.48 -2.95
N SER A 73 -10.49 10.25 -4.04
CA SER A 73 -10.63 11.02 -5.28
C SER A 73 -12.02 10.88 -5.91
N LEU A 74 -12.67 9.73 -5.69
CA LEU A 74 -14.03 9.43 -6.13
C LEU A 74 -15.11 9.95 -5.16
N GLN A 75 -14.74 10.60 -4.06
CA GLN A 75 -15.63 11.05 -2.98
C GLN A 75 -16.43 9.90 -2.33
N GLN A 76 -15.85 8.71 -2.28
CA GLN A 76 -16.50 7.48 -1.83
C GLN A 76 -15.98 6.98 -0.47
N THR A 77 -15.69 7.90 0.45
CA THR A 77 -15.19 7.63 1.80
C THR A 77 -15.97 6.53 2.56
N ASN A 78 -17.29 6.48 2.36
CA ASN A 78 -18.15 5.45 2.97
C ASN A 78 -17.82 4.03 2.50
N ASN A 79 -17.38 3.84 1.25
CA ASN A 79 -17.01 2.54 0.71
C ASN A 79 -15.65 2.08 1.25
N PHE A 80 -14.68 2.99 1.33
CA PHE A 80 -13.37 2.68 1.91
C PHE A 80 -13.49 2.19 3.35
N SER A 81 -14.31 2.87 4.17
CA SER A 81 -14.54 2.47 5.57
C SER A 81 -15.07 1.03 5.68
N LYS A 82 -16.01 0.63 4.81
CA LYS A 82 -16.55 -0.75 4.77
C LYS A 82 -15.49 -1.77 4.35
N ILE A 83 -14.66 -1.44 3.35
CA ILE A 83 -13.57 -2.30 2.88
C ILE A 83 -12.56 -2.51 4.01
N LYS A 84 -12.15 -1.42 4.68
CA LYS A 84 -11.22 -1.45 5.81
C LYS A 84 -11.77 -2.25 6.98
N GLN A 85 -13.05 -2.07 7.31
CA GLN A 85 -13.69 -2.86 8.36
C GLN A 85 -13.70 -4.37 8.04
N ALA A 86 -14.01 -4.75 6.80
CA ALA A 86 -13.97 -6.14 6.36
C ALA A 86 -12.53 -6.71 6.40
N CYS A 87 -11.58 -5.90 5.96
CA CYS A 87 -10.15 -6.20 6.01
C CYS A 87 -9.68 -6.49 7.44
N ASP A 88 -10.01 -5.62 8.39
CA ASP A 88 -9.66 -5.72 9.80
C ASP A 88 -10.29 -6.95 10.48
N GLN A 89 -11.53 -7.30 10.08
CA GLN A 89 -12.22 -8.49 10.60
C GLN A 89 -11.51 -9.80 10.22
N LEU A 90 -10.87 -9.85 9.05
CA LEU A 90 -10.24 -11.05 8.53
C LEU A 90 -8.84 -11.33 9.11
N LYS A 91 -8.28 -10.42 9.91
CA LYS A 91 -7.02 -10.59 10.68
C LYS A 91 -5.88 -11.27 9.89
N GLY A 92 -5.68 -10.87 8.64
CA GLY A 92 -4.60 -11.37 7.77
C GLY A 92 -5.03 -12.28 6.61
N GLY A 93 -6.22 -12.05 6.06
CA GLY A 93 -6.71 -12.69 4.84
C GLY A 93 -6.47 -11.90 3.55
N ASP A 94 -6.97 -12.43 2.44
CA ASP A 94 -7.03 -11.77 1.14
C ASP A 94 -8.48 -11.42 0.84
N ILE A 95 -8.76 -10.20 0.42
CA ILE A 95 -10.07 -9.77 -0.08
C ILE A 95 -9.96 -9.22 -1.48
N PHE A 96 -11.04 -9.29 -2.24
CA PHE A 96 -11.14 -8.52 -3.48
C PHE A 96 -12.27 -7.50 -3.41
N ILE A 97 -12.09 -6.44 -4.17
CA ILE A 97 -13.05 -5.36 -4.36
C ILE A 97 -13.39 -5.26 -5.84
N ALA A 98 -14.64 -4.91 -6.14
CA ALA A 98 -15.13 -4.76 -7.50
C ALA A 98 -15.77 -3.40 -7.69
N ASN A 99 -15.58 -2.82 -8.89
CA ASN A 99 -16.27 -1.60 -9.29
C ASN A 99 -17.50 -1.96 -10.13
N ARG A 100 -18.65 -2.16 -9.47
CA ARG A 100 -19.90 -2.46 -10.16
C ARG A 100 -20.53 -1.18 -10.73
N ASN A 101 -20.96 -1.24 -11.98
CA ASN A 101 -21.68 -0.16 -12.67
C ASN A 101 -20.95 1.20 -12.64
N PHE A 102 -19.61 1.20 -12.58
CA PHE A 102 -18.80 2.41 -12.41
C PHE A 102 -19.14 3.22 -11.14
N GLY A 103 -19.87 2.62 -10.21
CA GLY A 103 -20.37 3.24 -8.99
C GLY A 103 -19.37 3.23 -7.85
N GLY A 104 -18.16 2.69 -8.04
CA GLY A 104 -17.12 2.69 -7.02
C GLY A 104 -16.57 1.34 -6.62
N TRP A 105 -15.37 1.35 -6.05
CA TRP A 105 -14.78 0.16 -5.44
C TRP A 105 -15.57 -0.25 -4.19
N THR A 106 -16.10 -1.48 -4.21
CA THR A 106 -16.88 -2.02 -3.10
C THR A 106 -16.46 -3.44 -2.76
N TYR A 107 -16.57 -3.79 -1.48
CA TYR A 107 -16.39 -5.15 -0.99
C TYR A 107 -17.76 -5.84 -0.90
N ASP A 108 -17.86 -7.05 -1.45
CA ASP A 108 -19.05 -7.89 -1.34
C ASP A 108 -18.67 -9.29 -0.82
N ALA A 109 -19.03 -9.57 0.42
CA ALA A 109 -18.75 -10.85 1.06
C ALA A 109 -19.40 -12.03 0.33
N ASN A 110 -20.56 -11.83 -0.32
CA ASN A 110 -21.28 -12.92 -0.98
C ASN A 110 -20.57 -13.35 -2.27
N GLU A 111 -20.01 -12.42 -3.04
CA GLU A 111 -19.23 -12.78 -4.22
C GLU A 111 -17.92 -13.49 -3.86
N GLN A 112 -17.35 -13.17 -2.70
CA GLN A 112 -16.12 -13.78 -2.23
C GLN A 112 -16.32 -15.15 -1.56
N ALA A 113 -17.34 -15.30 -0.71
CA ALA A 113 -17.58 -16.52 0.05
C ALA A 113 -18.16 -17.66 -0.81
N THR A 114 -18.84 -17.30 -1.89
CA THR A 114 -19.63 -18.26 -2.65
C THR A 114 -18.75 -18.96 -3.68
N ALA A 115 -18.36 -20.21 -3.40
CA ALA A 115 -17.63 -21.06 -4.35
C ALA A 115 -18.40 -21.32 -5.66
N THR A 116 -19.74 -21.20 -5.63
CA THR A 116 -20.61 -21.31 -6.81
C THR A 116 -20.61 -20.05 -7.68
N ASN A 117 -20.12 -18.92 -7.18
CA ASN A 117 -19.88 -17.74 -8.00
C ASN A 117 -18.55 -17.93 -8.73
N GLN A 118 -18.58 -17.86 -10.07
CA GLN A 118 -17.40 -18.04 -10.91
C GLN A 118 -16.24 -17.13 -10.48
N LEU A 119 -16.54 -15.92 -9.98
CA LEU A 119 -15.58 -14.96 -9.45
C LEU A 119 -14.82 -15.46 -8.21
N GLY A 120 -15.52 -16.06 -7.24
CA GLY A 120 -14.89 -16.61 -6.04
C GLY A 120 -13.90 -17.72 -6.38
N SER A 121 -14.26 -18.60 -7.32
CA SER A 121 -13.38 -19.67 -7.84
C SER A 121 -12.17 -19.10 -8.61
N LYS A 122 -12.38 -18.08 -9.45
CA LYS A 122 -11.28 -17.39 -10.15
C LYS A 122 -10.33 -16.70 -9.17
N PHE A 123 -10.87 -16.04 -8.12
CA PHE A 123 -10.07 -15.38 -7.11
C PHE A 123 -9.21 -16.38 -6.31
N GLN A 124 -9.79 -17.50 -5.86
CA GLN A 124 -9.00 -18.55 -5.21
C GLN A 124 -7.89 -19.10 -6.10
N THR A 125 -8.16 -19.25 -7.41
CA THR A 125 -7.16 -19.69 -8.39
C THR A 125 -6.04 -18.67 -8.53
N TYR A 126 -6.38 -17.38 -8.63
CA TYR A 126 -5.43 -16.27 -8.62
C TYR A 126 -4.54 -16.27 -7.36
N LEU A 127 -5.13 -16.47 -6.18
CA LEU A 127 -4.38 -16.53 -4.92
C LEU A 127 -3.46 -17.76 -4.86
N LYS A 128 -3.91 -18.92 -5.34
CA LYS A 128 -3.07 -20.13 -5.43
C LYS A 128 -1.85 -19.89 -6.33
N ASN A 129 -2.06 -19.27 -7.50
CA ASN A 129 -0.99 -19.00 -8.46
C ASN A 129 0.00 -17.93 -7.96
N ASN A 130 -0.45 -16.96 -7.16
CA ASN A 130 0.41 -15.91 -6.60
C ASN A 130 1.11 -16.28 -5.29
N LYS A 131 0.73 -17.37 -4.61
CA LYS A 131 1.40 -17.82 -3.37
C LYS A 131 2.78 -18.45 -3.60
N PHE A 132 3.13 -18.78 -4.84
CA PHE A 132 4.36 -19.50 -5.21
C PHE A 132 5.32 -18.69 -6.10
N LYS A 133 5.07 -17.39 -6.28
CA LYS A 133 6.00 -16.44 -6.90
C LYS A 133 6.62 -15.56 -5.83
#